data_AF-W2RVI2-F1
#
_entry.id   AF-W2RVI2-F1
#
_cell.length_a   1.000
_cell.length_b   1.000
_cell.length_c   1.000
_cell.angle_alpha   90.00
_cell.angle_beta   90.00
_cell.angle_gamma   90.00
#
_symmetry.space_group_name_H-M   'P 1'
#
loop_
_entity.id
_entity.type
_entity.pdbx_description
1 polymer ?
#
loop_
_entity_poly.entity_id
_entity_poly.type
_entity_poly.pdbx_seq_one_letter_code
_entity_poly.pdbx_strand_id
1 'polypeptide(L)'
;MGTGTTASLDASEGEVCAEVARRYTGNEYTTSKPKNVHQGCATALVAALDPGLAAKSGAYLEDCQIAQAYKYATAPQKALELWKLSEKLIGHGFDSPTAR
;
A
#
# COMPACT_ATOMS: atom_id res chain seq x y z
N MET A 1 -20.24 14.60 -3.81
CA MET A 1 -19.29 15.27 -2.91
C MET A 1 -18.14 14.31 -2.65
N GLY A 2 -16.90 14.69 -2.96
CA GLY A 2 -15.72 13.83 -2.74
C GLY A 2 -15.37 13.81 -1.25
N THR A 3 -15.24 12.62 -0.67
CA THR A 3 -14.98 12.41 0.77
C THR A 3 -13.52 12.03 1.03
N GLY A 4 -12.61 12.30 0.09
CA GLY A 4 -11.20 11.94 0.23
C GLY A 4 -10.43 12.94 1.09
N THR A 5 -9.49 12.45 1.91
CA THR A 5 -8.60 13.25 2.77
C THR A 5 -7.88 14.37 2.02
N THR A 6 -7.60 14.20 0.73
CA THR A 6 -6.93 15.20 -0.12
C THR A 6 -7.80 16.40 -0.47
N ALA A 7 -9.11 16.36 -0.23
CA ALA A 7 -9.99 17.51 -0.46
C ALA A 7 -9.78 18.63 0.58
N SER A 8 -9.22 18.29 1.74
CA SER A 8 -8.94 19.24 2.83
C SER A 8 -7.47 19.68 2.89
N LEU A 9 -6.59 19.05 2.10
CA LEU A 9 -5.17 19.39 2.11
C LEU A 9 -4.95 20.70 1.37
N ASP A 10 -4.28 21.66 2.01
CA ASP A 10 -3.87 22.88 1.35
C ASP A 10 -2.51 22.69 0.63
N ALA A 11 -2.19 23.60 -0.29
CA ALA A 11 -0.99 23.47 -1.13
C ALA A 11 0.32 23.36 -0.33
N SER A 12 0.40 23.97 0.87
CA SER A 12 1.58 23.93 1.72
C SER A 12 1.81 22.55 2.35
N GLU A 13 0.74 21.80 2.66
CA GLU A 13 0.85 20.42 3.15
C GLU A 13 1.37 19.47 2.06
N GLY A 14 1.03 19.75 0.80
CA GLY A 14 1.58 19.04 -0.35
C GLY A 14 3.10 19.19 -0.49
N GLU A 15 3.63 20.37 -0.19
CA GLU A 15 5.08 20.65 -0.25
C GLU A 15 5.86 19.92 0.84
N VAL A 16 5.30 19.84 2.06
CA VAL A 16 5.90 19.08 3.17
C VAL A 16 5.94 17.59 2.82
N CYS A 17 4.83 17.02 2.34
CA CYS A 17 4.82 15.63 1.90
C CYS A 17 5.82 15.36 0.77
N ALA A 18 6.00 16.31 -0.16
CA ALA A 18 6.99 16.21 -1.23
C ALA A 18 8.44 16.29 -0.73
N GLU A 19 8.75 17.14 0.25
CA GLU A 19 10.07 17.18 0.90
C GLU A 19 10.39 15.86 1.59
N VAL A 20 9.48 15.36 2.43
CA VAL A 20 9.63 14.10 3.15
C VAL A 20 9.79 12.93 2.18
N ALA A 21 8.94 12.83 1.14
CA ALA A 21 9.03 11.75 0.16
C ALA A 21 10.40 11.74 -0.54
N ARG A 22 10.88 12.91 -0.98
CA ARG A 22 12.21 13.05 -1.58
C ARG A 22 13.32 12.65 -0.62
N ARG A 23 13.24 13.06 0.64
CA ARG A 23 14.26 12.80 1.66
C ARG A 23 14.41 11.31 1.99
N TYR A 24 13.30 10.59 2.14
CA TYR A 24 13.34 9.20 2.63
C TYR A 24 13.28 8.16 1.52
N THR A 25 12.56 8.45 0.43
CA THR A 25 12.32 7.47 -0.63
C THR A 25 13.01 7.85 -1.95
N GLY A 26 13.43 9.10 -2.10
CA GLY A 26 13.94 9.64 -3.37
C GLY A 26 12.85 9.82 -4.44
N ASN A 27 11.58 9.53 -4.11
CA ASN A 27 10.47 9.61 -5.05
C ASN A 27 9.71 10.93 -4.88
N GLU A 28 9.03 11.34 -5.95
CA GLU A 28 8.12 12.47 -5.93
C GLU A 28 6.81 12.11 -5.24
N TYR A 29 6.26 13.05 -4.48
CA TYR A 29 4.94 12.90 -3.87
C TYR A 29 3.88 13.41 -4.85
N THR A 30 2.97 12.54 -5.25
CA THR A 30 1.84 12.89 -6.11
C THR A 30 0.54 12.88 -5.33
N THR A 31 -0.19 13.98 -5.34
CA THR A 31 -1.58 14.00 -4.83
C THR A 31 -2.50 13.40 -5.89
N SER A 32 -3.21 12.33 -5.53
CA SER A 32 -4.23 11.76 -6.41
C SER A 32 -5.54 12.55 -6.31
N LYS A 33 -6.31 12.54 -7.41
CA LYS A 33 -7.64 13.16 -7.43
C LYS A 33 -8.53 12.55 -6.33
N PRO A 34 -9.33 13.36 -5.61
CA PRO A 34 -10.26 12.85 -4.62
C PRO A 34 -11.19 11.78 -5.22
N LYS A 35 -11.25 10.62 -4.57
CA LYS A 35 -12.12 9.50 -4.96
C LYS A 35 -13.41 9.52 -4.14
N ASN A 36 -14.50 9.04 -4.74
CA ASN A 36 -15.71 8.73 -3.98
C ASN A 36 -15.58 7.36 -3.27
N VAL A 37 -16.54 7.02 -2.41
CA VAL A 37 -16.53 5.76 -1.64
C VAL A 37 -16.45 4.53 -2.54
N HIS A 38 -17.23 4.50 -3.62
CA HIS A 38 -17.23 3.37 -4.57
C HIS A 38 -15.87 3.20 -5.25
N GLN A 39 -15.23 4.30 -5.65
CA GLN A 39 -13.90 4.29 -6.25
C GLN A 39 -12.82 3.89 -5.24
N GLY A 40 -12.97 4.28 -3.97
CA GLY A 40 -12.04 3.94 -2.90
C GLY A 40 -12.03 2.46 -2.56
N CYS A 41 -13.19 1.78 -2.56
CA CYS A 41 -13.27 0.34 -2.29
C CYS A 41 -13.02 -0.54 -3.51
N ALA A 42 -13.10 0.00 -4.73
CA ALA A 42 -13.04 -0.77 -5.98
C ALA A 42 -11.79 -1.68 -6.07
N THR A 43 -10.59 -1.15 -5.81
CA THR A 43 -9.35 -1.93 -5.91
C THR A 43 -9.34 -3.13 -4.96
N ALA A 44 -9.86 -2.98 -3.74
CA ALA A 44 -9.95 -4.08 -2.78
C ALA A 44 -10.95 -5.16 -3.25
N LEU A 45 -12.07 -4.75 -3.84
CA LEU A 45 -13.05 -5.68 -4.43
C LEU A 45 -12.45 -6.46 -5.61
N VAL A 46 -11.71 -5.78 -6.51
CA VAL A 46 -11.03 -6.45 -7.62
C VAL A 46 -10.00 -7.44 -7.10
N ALA A 47 -9.15 -7.05 -6.15
CA ALA A 47 -8.15 -7.94 -5.55
C ALA A 47 -8.77 -9.19 -4.89
N ALA A 48 -9.95 -9.07 -4.30
CA ALA A 48 -10.64 -10.18 -3.63
C ALA A 48 -11.45 -11.08 -4.58
N LEU A 49 -12.02 -10.52 -5.66
CA LEU A 49 -13.05 -11.19 -6.47
C LEU A 49 -12.61 -11.55 -7.89
N ASP A 50 -11.55 -10.97 -8.44
CA ASP A 50 -11.10 -11.27 -9.81
C ASP A 50 -10.33 -12.61 -9.86
N PRO A 51 -10.90 -13.68 -10.48
CA PRO A 51 -10.21 -14.96 -10.59
C PRO A 51 -8.93 -14.87 -11.45
N GLY A 52 -8.83 -13.87 -12.34
CA GLY A 52 -7.63 -13.61 -13.14
C GLY A 52 -6.42 -13.17 -12.32
N LEU A 53 -6.62 -12.77 -11.07
CA LEU A 53 -5.55 -12.43 -10.13
C LEU A 53 -5.03 -13.61 -9.33
N ALA A 54 -5.73 -14.75 -9.29
CA ALA A 54 -5.29 -15.91 -8.53
C ALA A 54 -3.91 -16.41 -9.00
N ALA A 55 -3.68 -16.43 -10.31
CA ALA A 55 -2.38 -16.78 -10.91
C ALA A 55 -1.29 -15.71 -10.69
N LYS A 56 -1.65 -14.54 -10.15
CA LYS A 56 -0.78 -13.38 -9.94
C LYS A 56 -0.76 -12.96 -8.47
N SER A 57 -0.95 -13.92 -7.57
CA SER A 57 -0.94 -13.70 -6.12
C SER A 57 0.35 -12.99 -5.69
N GLY A 58 0.22 -11.97 -4.84
CA GLY A 58 1.32 -11.08 -4.44
C GLY A 58 1.56 -9.88 -5.36
N ALA A 59 0.80 -9.72 -6.44
CA ALA A 59 0.85 -8.51 -7.27
C ALA A 59 0.37 -7.27 -6.50
N TYR A 60 0.99 -6.13 -6.78
CA TYR A 60 0.55 -4.83 -6.30
C TYR A 60 -0.51 -4.25 -7.25
N LEU A 61 -1.59 -3.71 -6.69
CA LEU A 61 -2.67 -3.09 -7.46
C LEU A 61 -2.79 -1.59 -7.16
N GLU A 62 -2.99 -0.82 -8.21
CA GLU A 62 -3.33 0.60 -8.19
C GLU A 62 -4.47 0.83 -9.18
N ASP A 63 -5.53 1.53 -8.75
CA ASP A 63 -6.70 1.82 -9.59
C ASP A 63 -7.26 0.60 -10.33
N CYS A 64 -7.44 -0.51 -9.61
CA CYS A 64 -7.93 -1.79 -10.11
C CYS A 64 -7.03 -2.49 -11.15
N GLN A 65 -5.81 -2.00 -11.38
CA GLN A 65 -4.85 -2.57 -12.32
C GLN A 65 -3.59 -3.04 -11.60
N ILE A 66 -2.91 -4.03 -12.18
CA ILE A 66 -1.58 -4.42 -11.69
C ILE A 66 -0.60 -3.30 -12.01
N ALA A 67 0.08 -2.82 -10.98
CA ALA A 67 1.04 -1.75 -11.06
C ALA A 67 2.41 -2.20 -10.54
N GLN A 68 3.43 -1.42 -10.86
CA GLN A 68 4.79 -1.68 -10.39
C GLN A 68 4.94 -1.15 -8.95
N ALA A 69 5.17 -2.06 -8.00
CA ALA A 69 5.54 -1.67 -6.64
C ALA A 69 6.93 -1.01 -6.63
N TYR A 70 7.15 -0.12 -5.66
CA TYR A 70 8.46 0.48 -5.43
C TYR A 70 9.53 -0.58 -5.10
N LYS A 71 10.78 -0.34 -5.54
CA LYS A 71 11.89 -1.27 -5.38
C LYS A 71 12.14 -1.70 -3.93
N TYR A 72 11.95 -0.79 -2.98
CA TYR A 72 12.11 -1.10 -1.55
C TYR A 72 11.01 -2.01 -0.99
N ALA A 73 9.84 -2.04 -1.64
CA ALA A 73 8.69 -2.83 -1.19
C ALA A 73 8.74 -4.28 -1.71
N THR A 74 9.58 -4.57 -2.70
CA THR A 74 9.69 -5.91 -3.31
C THR A 74 10.92 -6.69 -2.84
N ALA A 75 11.66 -6.20 -1.84
CA ALA A 75 12.87 -6.84 -1.32
C ALA A 75 12.53 -7.98 -0.33
N PRO A 76 12.73 -9.26 -0.67
CA PRO A 76 12.29 -10.38 0.17
C PRO A 76 13.04 -10.46 1.51
N GLN A 77 14.30 -10.03 1.55
CA GLN A 77 15.11 -9.98 2.78
C GLN A 77 14.52 -8.96 3.77
N LYS A 78 14.08 -7.80 3.26
CA LYS A 78 13.44 -6.76 4.07
C LYS A 78 12.07 -7.21 4.58
N ALA A 79 11.31 -7.94 3.77
CA ALA A 79 10.06 -8.54 4.20
C ALA A 79 10.28 -9.52 5.36
N LEU A 80 11.32 -10.38 5.28
CA LEU A 80 11.66 -11.32 6.36
C LEU A 80 12.16 -10.63 7.63
N GLU A 81 13.01 -9.60 7.51
CA GLU A 81 13.45 -8.78 8.64
C GLU A 81 12.26 -8.13 9.34
N LEU A 82 11.33 -7.57 8.57
CA LEU A 82 10.12 -6.93 9.09
C LEU A 82 9.19 -7.95 9.78
N TRP A 83 9.01 -9.13 9.19
CA TRP A 83 8.21 -10.20 9.78
C TRP A 83 8.71 -10.60 11.17
N LYS A 84 10.02 -10.88 11.30
CA LYS A 84 10.66 -11.24 12.58
C LYS A 84 10.55 -10.12 13.61
N LEU A 85 10.65 -8.87 13.17
CA LEU A 85 10.46 -7.72 14.05
C LEU A 85 9.01 -7.66 14.55
N SER A 86 8.03 -7.87 13.66
CA SER A 86 6.61 -7.92 14.02
C SER A 86 6.33 -9.02 15.05
N GLU A 87 6.87 -10.23 14.86
CA GLU A 87 6.75 -11.33 15.83
C GLU A 87 7.31 -10.97 17.20
N LYS A 88 8.47 -10.29 17.24
CA LYS A 88 9.05 -9.78 18.49
C LYS A 88 8.17 -8.73 19.15
N LEU A 89 7.54 -7.84 18.39
CA LEU A 89 6.69 -6.77 18.91
C LEU A 89 5.37 -7.29 19.50
N ILE A 90 4.78 -8.32 18.87
CA ILE A 90 3.53 -8.93 19.33
C ILE A 90 3.76 -10.04 20.38
N GLY A 91 5.00 -10.48 20.57
CA GLY A 91 5.37 -11.50 21.55
C GLY A 91 4.97 -12.93 21.19
N HIS A 92 4.59 -13.21 19.94
CA HIS A 92 4.32 -14.56 19.45
C HIS A 92 4.82 -14.74 18.00
N GLY A 93 5.25 -15.96 17.66
CA GLY A 93 5.63 -16.34 16.30
C GLY A 93 4.46 -16.94 15.53
N PHE A 94 4.42 -16.73 14.22
CA PHE A 94 3.36 -17.24 13.35
C PHE A 94 3.62 -18.65 12.80
N ASP A 95 4.77 -19.25 13.10
CA ASP A 95 5.19 -20.59 12.66
C ASP A 95 4.43 -21.76 13.34
N SER A 96 3.35 -21.49 14.08
CA SER A 96 2.57 -22.51 14.78
C SER A 96 1.60 -23.23 13.83
N PRO A 97 1.39 -24.56 13.95
CA PRO A 97 0.62 -25.37 12.98
C PRO A 97 -0.88 -25.05 12.88
N THR A 98 -1.40 -24.14 13.70
CA THR A 98 -2.85 -23.90 13.84
C THR A 98 -3.42 -22.89 12.84
N ALA A 99 -2.58 -22.29 11.99
CA ALA A 99 -3.02 -21.37 10.94
C ALA A 99 -3.18 -22.10 9.59
N ARG A 100 -4.19 -22.97 9.46
CA ARG A 100 -4.70 -23.47 8.18
C ARG A 100 -6.22 -23.59 8.24
#